data_AF-A0A1I8IYZ0-F1
#
_entry.id   AF-A0A1I8IYZ0-F1
#
_cell.length_a   1.000
_cell.length_b   1.000
_cell.length_c   1.000
_cell.angle_alpha   90.00
_cell.angle_beta   90.00
_cell.angle_gamma   90.00
#
_symmetry.space_group_name_H-M   'P 1'
#
loop_
_entity.id
_entity.type
_entity.pdbx_description
1 polymer ?
#
loop_
_entity_poly.entity_id
_entity_poly.type
_entity_poly.pdbx_seq_one_letter_code
_entity_poly.pdbx_strand_id
1 'polypeptide(L)'
;YGLSFYLTYLVHWPEYFKIAESSDGRVMGYVMGKSEGYNEKWHGHVTALSVAPEFRRLGLAGKLMAGLEDVSEKKRAYFVDLFVRVSNDVAVALYKKLGYTVYRRVLEYYSGNSSPMFEQDEDAFDMRKSLSRDPERKSMIPLEKPSRSESGAGFAVYFKGEAVLEMTAGYRDLDYLVPWSHTTLAYGMSICKAVAALCLAQLVDRGFANYSEPVAKYWPEFGQAGKESITLRQLLSHQAGLVGLDRRLTFSEIAENAPVVAEILAKQKPALPLGTVAYHGLTFGLYADQLIRRIDPKGRSIDQYFHEEIAKPA
;
A
#
# COMPACT_ATOMS: atom_id res chain seq x y z
N TYR A 1 11.40 17.50 -1.75
CA TYR A 1 10.06 16.96 -2.09
C TYR A 1 9.47 17.74 -3.25
N GLY A 2 8.70 17.09 -4.13
CA GLY A 2 8.00 17.74 -5.25
C GLY A 2 6.62 18.28 -4.87
N LEU A 3 5.99 19.09 -5.74
CA LEU A 3 4.67 19.69 -5.51
C LEU A 3 3.56 18.65 -5.25
N SER A 4 3.62 17.49 -5.92
CA SER A 4 2.68 16.39 -5.74
C SER A 4 2.62 15.91 -4.29
N PHE A 5 3.76 15.81 -3.60
CA PHE A 5 3.83 15.40 -2.20
C PHE A 5 3.00 16.33 -1.30
N TYR A 6 3.21 17.65 -1.43
CA TYR A 6 2.50 18.63 -0.61
C TYR A 6 1.00 18.68 -0.92
N LEU A 7 0.63 18.58 -2.20
CA LEU A 7 -0.78 18.56 -2.61
C LEU A 7 -1.50 17.31 -2.11
N THR A 8 -0.88 16.13 -2.18
CA THR A 8 -1.44 14.89 -1.63
C THR A 8 -1.72 15.05 -0.13
N TYR A 9 -0.76 15.59 0.63
CA TYR A 9 -0.98 15.81 2.05
C TYR A 9 -2.10 16.80 2.34
N LEU A 10 -2.13 17.92 1.61
CA LEU A 10 -3.17 18.94 1.80
C LEU A 10 -4.57 18.41 1.47
N VAL A 11 -4.69 17.52 0.50
CA VAL A 11 -5.97 16.89 0.12
C VAL A 11 -6.44 15.88 1.18
N HIS A 12 -5.52 15.09 1.75
CA HIS A 12 -5.89 14.02 2.68
C HIS A 12 -5.97 14.46 4.15
N TRP A 13 -5.20 15.48 4.54
CA TRP A 13 -5.08 15.94 5.92
C TRP A 13 -5.04 17.46 6.04
N PRO A 14 -5.97 18.21 5.40
CA PRO A 14 -5.96 19.67 5.43
C PRO A 14 -5.96 20.24 6.87
N GLU A 15 -6.62 19.55 7.80
CA GLU A 15 -6.69 19.92 9.22
C GLU A 15 -5.35 19.89 9.96
N TYR A 16 -4.35 19.17 9.44
CA TYR A 16 -2.99 19.12 10.01
C TYR A 16 -2.09 20.28 9.56
N PHE A 17 -2.59 21.17 8.68
CA PHE A 17 -1.85 22.34 8.23
C PHE A 17 -2.27 23.55 9.03
N LYS A 18 -1.29 24.18 9.70
CA LYS A 18 -1.52 25.45 10.40
C LYS A 18 -0.40 26.42 10.11
N ILE A 19 -0.77 27.68 9.95
CA ILE A 19 0.15 28.80 9.78
C ILE A 19 -0.01 29.76 10.95
N ALA A 20 1.09 30.41 11.33
CA ALA A 20 1.10 31.56 12.21
C ALA A 20 1.38 32.79 11.36
N GLU A 21 0.48 33.76 11.38
CA GLU A 21 0.60 35.01 10.65
C GLU A 21 0.73 36.18 11.62
N SER A 22 1.56 37.17 11.26
CA SER A 22 1.63 38.44 11.96
C SER A 22 0.45 39.33 11.59
N SER A 23 0.25 40.40 12.36
CA SER A 23 -0.84 41.36 12.12
C SER A 23 -0.77 42.08 10.76
N ASP A 24 0.41 42.11 10.13
CA ASP A 24 0.64 42.66 8.80
C ASP A 24 0.61 41.60 7.68
N GLY A 25 0.16 40.38 7.98
CA GLY A 25 -0.05 39.31 7.02
C GLY A 25 1.20 38.52 6.62
N ARG A 26 2.34 38.70 7.30
CA ARG A 26 3.54 37.90 7.05
C ARG A 26 3.44 36.54 7.73
N VAL A 27 3.82 35.49 7.01
CA VAL A 27 3.90 34.14 7.58
C VAL A 27 5.09 34.06 8.53
N MET A 28 4.80 33.91 9.83
CA MET A 28 5.80 33.79 10.89
C MET A 28 6.31 32.35 11.05
N GLY A 29 5.48 31.37 10.71
CA GLY A 29 5.81 29.95 10.78
C GLY A 29 4.64 29.06 10.39
N TYR A 30 4.90 27.77 10.27
CA TYR A 30 3.88 26.77 9.92
C TYR A 30 4.20 25.41 10.54
N VAL A 31 3.16 24.58 10.65
CA VAL A 31 3.26 23.15 10.88
C VAL A 31 2.44 22.41 9.82
N MET A 32 2.95 21.26 9.41
CA MET A 32 2.32 20.34 8.48
C MET A 32 2.49 18.92 9.04
N GLY A 33 1.42 18.13 8.95
CA GLY A 33 1.44 16.74 9.37
C GLY A 33 0.40 15.89 8.66
N LYS A 34 0.23 14.67 9.17
CA LYS A 34 -0.78 13.71 8.72
C LYS A 34 -1.23 12.84 9.89
N SER A 35 -2.24 12.00 9.66
CA SER A 35 -2.56 10.89 10.56
C SER A 35 -2.32 9.57 9.85
N GLU A 36 -1.62 8.63 10.49
CA GLU A 36 -1.28 7.33 9.91
C GLU A 36 -1.22 6.19 10.94
N GLY A 37 -0.89 4.99 10.46
CA GLY A 37 -0.86 3.77 11.26
C GLY A 37 -2.21 3.04 11.32
N TYR A 38 -2.26 2.00 12.14
CA TYR A 38 -3.46 1.18 12.35
C TYR A 38 -3.49 0.69 13.80
N ASN A 39 -4.68 0.39 14.34
CA ASN A 39 -4.86 -0.10 15.71
C ASN A 39 -4.20 0.81 16.76
N GLU A 40 -3.44 0.25 17.71
CA GLU A 40 -2.70 0.99 18.75
C GLU A 40 -1.54 1.84 18.19
N LYS A 41 -1.23 1.68 16.90
CA LYS A 41 -0.27 2.51 16.18
C LYS A 41 -0.93 3.66 15.43
N TRP A 42 -2.24 3.91 15.57
CA TRP A 42 -2.90 5.06 14.96
C TRP A 42 -2.43 6.36 15.63
N HIS A 43 -1.73 7.22 14.89
CA HIS A 43 -1.06 8.41 15.44
C HIS A 43 -1.09 9.61 14.49
N GLY A 44 -0.81 10.80 15.04
CA GLY A 44 -0.49 11.99 14.25
C GLY A 44 1.02 12.08 14.00
N HIS A 45 1.42 12.50 12.81
CA HIS A 45 2.83 12.58 12.43
C HIS A 45 3.19 14.02 12.01
N VAL A 46 4.21 14.61 12.64
CA VAL A 46 4.73 15.93 12.26
C VAL A 46 5.68 15.77 11.08
N THR A 47 5.29 16.30 9.92
CA THR A 47 6.10 16.24 8.69
C THR A 47 7.05 17.43 8.59
N ALA A 48 6.59 18.62 8.97
CA ALA A 48 7.42 19.81 8.99
C ALA A 48 6.93 20.81 10.04
N LEU A 49 7.87 21.43 10.75
CA LEU A 49 7.63 22.55 11.63
C LEU A 49 8.70 23.59 11.36
N SER A 50 8.30 24.82 11.06
CA SER A 50 9.24 25.90 10.77
C SER A 50 8.75 27.23 11.34
N VAL A 51 9.68 27.98 11.92
CA VAL A 51 9.47 29.36 12.39
C VAL A 51 10.58 30.22 11.82
N ALA A 52 10.19 31.30 11.15
CA ALA A 52 11.13 32.23 10.53
C ALA A 52 12.06 32.85 11.60
N PRO A 53 13.36 33.02 11.31
CA PRO A 53 14.37 33.41 12.30
C PRO A 53 14.01 34.61 13.19
N GLU A 54 13.45 35.65 12.60
CA GLU A 54 13.02 36.89 13.25
C GLU A 54 11.86 36.71 14.23
N PHE A 55 11.10 35.61 14.12
CA PHE A 55 9.95 35.30 14.98
C PHE A 55 10.23 34.13 15.94
N ARG A 56 11.48 33.64 16.01
CA ARG A 56 11.87 32.60 16.96
C ARG A 56 11.80 33.12 18.40
N ARG A 57 11.75 32.20 19.37
CA ARG A 57 11.67 32.47 20.82
C ARG A 57 10.38 33.19 21.28
N LEU A 58 9.39 33.38 20.40
CA LEU A 58 8.05 33.88 20.72
C LEU A 58 7.05 32.76 21.12
N GLY A 59 7.52 31.52 21.27
CA GLY A 59 6.68 30.37 21.60
C GLY A 59 5.80 29.85 20.44
N LEU A 60 5.97 30.36 19.22
CA LEU A 60 5.17 29.97 18.06
C LEU A 60 5.23 28.47 17.74
N ALA A 61 6.42 27.88 17.81
CA ALA A 61 6.60 26.45 17.58
C ALA A 61 5.75 25.59 18.53
N GLY A 62 5.68 25.97 19.81
CA GLY A 62 4.84 25.28 20.79
C GLY A 62 3.34 25.43 20.50
N LYS A 63 2.90 26.61 20.06
CA LYS A 63 1.49 26.84 19.67
C LYS A 63 1.09 26.04 18.43
N LEU A 64 1.96 26.02 17.42
CA LEU A 64 1.76 25.24 16.20
C LEU A 64 1.67 23.74 16.52
N MET A 65 2.61 23.23 17.33
CA MET A 65 2.60 21.85 17.80
C MET A 65 1.34 21.51 18.60
N ALA A 66 0.94 22.34 19.56
CA ALA A 66 -0.30 22.14 20.31
C ALA A 66 -1.53 22.08 19.39
N GLY A 67 -1.53 22.87 18.31
CA GLY A 67 -2.56 22.81 17.30
C GLY A 67 -2.61 21.47 16.55
N LEU A 68 -1.47 20.89 16.21
CA LEU A 68 -1.38 19.57 15.57
C LEU A 68 -1.76 18.44 16.54
N GLU A 69 -1.34 18.55 17.80
CA GLU A 69 -1.69 17.62 18.88
C GLU A 69 -3.21 17.59 19.12
N ASP A 70 -3.88 18.75 19.16
CA ASP A 70 -5.34 18.86 19.29
C ASP A 70 -6.09 18.19 18.12
N VAL A 71 -5.59 18.33 16.89
CA VAL A 71 -6.15 17.63 15.73
C VAL A 71 -5.98 16.12 15.88
N SER A 72 -4.83 15.67 16.39
CA SER A 72 -4.53 14.26 16.63
C SER A 72 -5.45 13.66 17.73
N GLU A 73 -5.69 14.41 18.81
CA GLU A 73 -6.66 14.05 19.86
C GLU A 73 -8.08 13.88 19.27
N LYS A 74 -8.52 14.84 18.44
CA LYS A 74 -9.84 14.75 17.76
C LYS A 74 -9.95 13.55 16.83
N LYS A 75 -8.83 13.11 16.25
CA LYS A 75 -8.74 11.88 15.46
C LYS A 75 -8.58 10.61 16.30
N ARG A 76 -8.64 10.72 17.63
CA ARG A 76 -8.45 9.62 18.58
C ARG A 76 -7.12 8.90 18.34
N ALA A 77 -6.05 9.63 18.04
CA ALA A 77 -4.70 9.09 17.95
C ALA A 77 -4.21 8.62 19.33
N TYR A 78 -3.33 7.61 19.36
CA TYR A 78 -2.65 7.15 20.57
C TYR A 78 -1.47 8.04 20.95
N PHE A 79 -0.80 8.62 19.98
CA PHE A 79 0.36 9.50 20.18
C PHE A 79 0.54 10.47 19.00
N VAL A 80 1.50 11.38 19.16
CA VAL A 80 2.10 12.15 18.06
C VAL A 80 3.58 11.81 17.98
N ASP A 81 4.09 11.59 16.78
CA ASP A 81 5.52 11.40 16.53
C ASP A 81 6.12 12.44 15.56
N LEU A 82 7.45 12.45 15.51
CA LEU A 82 8.25 13.24 14.59
C LEU A 82 9.65 12.64 14.46
N PHE A 83 10.30 12.90 13.32
CA PHE A 83 11.72 12.61 13.12
C PHE A 83 12.54 13.88 13.17
N VAL A 84 13.61 13.87 13.96
CA VAL A 84 14.56 14.99 14.08
C VAL A 84 16.00 14.49 13.96
N ARG A 85 16.84 15.23 13.22
CA ARG A 85 18.30 14.97 13.12
C ARG A 85 18.91 14.86 14.50
N VAL A 86 19.75 13.83 14.72
CA VAL A 86 20.44 13.62 16.00
C VAL A 86 21.34 14.81 16.34
N SER A 87 21.91 15.48 15.34
CA SER A 87 22.73 16.69 15.51
C SER A 87 21.94 17.96 15.86
N ASN A 88 20.61 17.97 15.76
CA ASN A 88 19.79 19.16 15.99
C ASN A 88 19.37 19.29 17.47
N ASP A 89 20.35 19.55 18.34
CA ASP A 89 20.14 19.67 19.79
C ASP A 89 19.08 20.71 20.17
N VAL A 90 18.98 21.80 19.41
CA VAL A 90 18.00 22.86 19.64
C VAL A 90 16.57 22.35 19.44
N ALA A 91 16.31 21.64 18.35
CA ALA A 91 15.00 21.05 18.09
C ALA A 91 14.70 19.91 19.07
N VAL A 92 15.68 19.04 19.36
CA VAL A 92 15.53 17.96 20.35
C VAL A 92 15.16 18.53 21.72
N ALA A 93 15.83 19.59 22.19
CA ALA A 93 15.51 20.26 23.44
C ALA A 93 14.12 20.89 23.44
N LEU A 94 13.70 21.50 22.32
CA LEU A 94 12.35 22.01 22.14
C LEU A 94 11.30 20.90 22.31
N TYR A 95 11.46 19.77 21.63
CA TYR A 95 10.49 18.67 21.69
C TYR A 95 10.45 18.01 23.07
N LYS A 96 11.59 17.84 23.74
CA LYS A 96 11.63 17.39 25.14
C LYS A 96 10.83 18.33 26.06
N LYS A 97 10.96 19.65 25.89
CA LYS A 97 10.18 20.64 26.64
C LYS A 97 8.68 20.56 26.37
N LEU A 98 8.28 20.14 25.17
CA LEU A 98 6.88 19.91 24.79
C LEU A 98 6.31 18.56 25.27
N GLY A 99 7.14 17.73 25.92
CA GLY A 99 6.74 16.43 26.48
C GLY A 99 7.04 15.23 25.59
N TYR A 100 7.80 15.40 24.49
CA TYR A 100 8.22 14.29 23.65
C TYR A 100 9.41 13.56 24.24
N THR A 101 9.44 12.24 24.11
CA THR A 101 10.55 11.37 24.51
C THR A 101 11.16 10.72 23.27
N VAL A 102 12.47 10.50 23.28
CA VAL A 102 13.13 9.71 22.23
C VAL A 102 12.65 8.28 22.35
N TYR A 103 11.82 7.84 21.41
CA TYR A 103 11.30 6.49 21.34
C TYR A 103 12.35 5.53 20.77
N ARG A 104 13.09 5.96 19.74
CA ARG A 104 14.20 5.19 19.15
C ARG A 104 15.12 6.07 18.32
N ARG A 105 16.28 5.52 17.99
CA ARG A 105 17.18 6.05 16.96
C ARG A 105 16.95 5.29 15.66
N VAL A 106 16.77 6.02 14.56
CA VAL A 106 16.59 5.48 13.23
C VAL A 106 17.85 5.75 12.42
N LEU A 107 18.53 4.69 12.01
CA LEU A 107 19.81 4.78 11.31
C LEU A 107 19.61 5.27 9.88
N GLU A 108 20.52 6.14 9.44
CA GLU A 108 20.61 6.62 8.04
C GLU A 108 19.26 7.18 7.52
N TYR A 109 18.45 7.78 8.42
CA TYR A 109 17.12 8.31 8.07
C TYR A 109 17.21 9.48 7.08
N TYR A 110 18.19 10.35 7.25
CA TYR A 110 18.46 11.47 6.34
C TYR A 110 19.54 11.09 5.32
N SER A 111 19.28 10.02 4.57
CA SER A 111 20.12 9.55 3.46
C SER A 111 19.48 9.86 2.10
N GLY A 112 20.28 9.95 1.03
CA GLY A 112 19.78 9.94 -0.35
C GLY A 112 19.37 11.28 -0.99
N ASN A 113 19.66 12.44 -0.36
CA ASN A 113 19.61 13.76 -1.03
C ASN A 113 21.01 14.34 -1.31
N SER A 114 22.07 13.61 -1.00
CA SER A 114 23.45 14.04 -1.11
C SER A 114 23.99 13.80 -2.52
N SER A 115 24.36 14.90 -3.19
CA SER A 115 25.45 14.86 -4.16
C SER A 115 26.67 14.22 -3.49
N PRO A 116 27.50 13.41 -4.18
CA PRO A 116 28.67 12.74 -3.60
C PRO A 116 29.72 13.70 -2.98
N MET A 117 29.48 15.00 -3.00
CA MET A 117 30.35 16.04 -2.48
C MET A 117 29.93 16.64 -1.13
N PHE A 118 28.66 16.52 -0.68
CA PHE A 118 28.22 17.14 0.57
C PHE A 118 27.09 16.38 1.29
N GLU A 119 27.30 16.18 2.60
CA GLU A 119 26.47 15.52 3.63
C GLU A 119 26.56 13.98 3.71
N GLN A 120 27.13 13.51 4.82
CA GLN A 120 27.12 12.13 5.28
C GLN A 120 25.69 11.72 5.67
N ASP A 121 25.35 10.45 5.45
CA ASP A 121 24.11 9.88 5.96
C ASP A 121 23.98 10.16 7.46
N GLU A 122 22.83 10.70 7.89
CA GLU A 122 22.60 11.05 9.28
C GLU A 122 21.39 10.32 9.85
N ASP A 123 21.53 9.87 11.09
CA ASP A 123 20.46 9.27 11.87
C ASP A 123 19.41 10.30 12.32
N ALA A 124 18.22 9.80 12.62
CA ALA A 124 17.15 10.56 13.26
C ALA A 124 16.78 9.99 14.63
N PHE A 125 16.25 10.83 15.51
CA PHE A 125 15.41 10.40 16.61
C PHE A 125 13.94 10.40 16.17
N ASP A 126 13.27 9.25 16.34
CA ASP A 126 11.81 9.15 16.41
C ASP A 126 11.42 9.60 17.82
N MET A 127 10.79 10.77 17.93
CA MET A 127 10.35 11.32 19.20
C MET A 127 8.83 11.26 19.31
N ARG A 128 8.32 10.74 20.42
CA ARG A 128 6.88 10.50 20.62
C ARG A 128 6.33 11.18 21.86
N LYS A 129 5.06 11.58 21.77
CA LYS A 129 4.25 12.08 22.88
C LYS A 129 2.90 11.36 22.88
N SER A 130 2.62 10.63 23.96
CA SER A 130 1.34 9.95 24.16
C SER A 130 0.19 10.95 24.25
N LEU A 131 -0.95 10.60 23.67
CA LEU A 131 -2.21 11.32 23.77
C LEU A 131 -3.17 10.62 24.74
N SER A 132 -4.36 11.19 24.94
CA SER A 132 -5.36 10.70 25.89
C SER A 132 -5.77 9.24 25.71
N ARG A 133 -5.65 8.71 24.48
CA ARG A 133 -5.98 7.31 24.15
C ARG A 133 -4.91 6.29 24.58
N ASP A 134 -3.70 6.73 24.92
CA ASP A 134 -2.62 5.91 25.48
C ASP A 134 -2.32 6.31 26.94
N PRO A 135 -3.21 6.01 27.90
CA PRO A 135 -3.05 6.45 29.29
C PRO A 135 -1.83 5.84 29.99
N GLU A 136 -1.41 4.65 29.56
CA GLU A 136 -0.23 3.95 30.07
C GLU A 136 1.08 4.42 29.39
N ARG A 137 0.99 5.30 28.40
CA ARG A 137 2.12 5.85 27.64
C ARG A 137 2.99 4.77 26.99
N LYS A 138 2.39 3.66 26.57
CA LYS A 138 3.11 2.54 25.93
C LYS A 138 3.86 2.99 24.69
N SER A 139 3.29 3.93 23.94
CA SER A 139 3.88 4.53 22.74
C SER A 139 5.15 5.35 23.00
N MET A 140 5.41 5.72 24.25
CA MET A 140 6.58 6.51 24.63
C MET A 140 7.72 5.68 25.24
N ILE A 141 7.51 4.38 25.49
CA ILE A 141 8.52 3.50 26.08
C ILE A 141 9.65 3.32 25.06
N PRO A 142 10.89 3.76 25.34
CA PRO A 142 11.97 3.68 24.36
C PRO A 142 12.31 2.24 23.97
N LEU A 143 12.64 2.03 22.70
CA LEU A 143 13.21 0.79 22.21
C LEU A 143 14.70 0.74 22.49
N GLU A 144 15.19 -0.43 22.92
CA GLU A 144 16.60 -0.63 23.27
C GLU A 144 17.53 -0.57 22.06
N LYS A 145 17.05 -0.99 20.88
CA LYS A 145 17.86 -1.11 19.67
C LYS A 145 17.46 -0.06 18.63
N PRO A 146 18.42 0.51 17.89
CA PRO A 146 18.11 1.35 16.75
C PRO A 146 17.49 0.50 15.62
N SER A 147 16.73 1.15 14.74
CA SER A 147 16.12 0.53 13.57
C SER A 147 16.63 1.17 12.27
N ARG A 148 16.65 0.42 11.17
CA ARG A 148 16.86 0.96 9.81
C ARG A 148 15.51 1.15 9.13
N SER A 149 15.36 2.22 8.35
CA SER A 149 14.14 2.48 7.56
C SER A 149 14.10 1.66 6.27
N GLU A 150 14.27 0.35 6.36
CA GLU A 150 14.31 -0.56 5.21
C GLU A 150 13.10 -1.49 5.18
N SER A 151 12.23 -1.29 4.19
CA SER A 151 11.14 -2.22 3.89
C SER A 151 11.68 -3.62 3.60
N GLY A 152 10.95 -4.63 4.05
CA GLY A 152 11.37 -6.02 3.90
C GLY A 152 11.11 -6.61 2.53
N ALA A 153 11.91 -7.61 2.17
CA ALA A 153 11.78 -8.38 0.95
C ALA A 153 12.24 -9.83 1.15
N GLY A 154 11.73 -10.72 0.33
CA GLY A 154 12.22 -12.08 0.13
C GLY A 154 12.65 -12.30 -1.31
N PHE A 155 13.72 -13.08 -1.51
CA PHE A 155 14.24 -13.43 -2.82
C PHE A 155 14.61 -14.92 -2.84
N ALA A 156 14.17 -15.63 -3.87
CA ALA A 156 14.49 -17.05 -4.04
C ALA A 156 14.87 -17.34 -5.50
N VAL A 157 15.84 -18.22 -5.68
CA VAL A 157 16.28 -18.72 -7.00
C VAL A 157 16.19 -20.24 -6.97
N TYR A 158 15.53 -20.79 -7.99
CA TYR A 158 15.41 -22.23 -8.20
C TYR A 158 16.14 -22.64 -9.48
N PHE A 159 16.87 -23.75 -9.43
CA PHE A 159 17.49 -24.37 -10.59
C PHE A 159 17.02 -25.82 -10.70
N LYS A 160 16.35 -26.16 -11.81
CA LYS A 160 15.79 -27.50 -12.06
C LYS A 160 14.88 -28.01 -10.93
N GLY A 161 14.06 -27.13 -10.36
CA GLY A 161 13.13 -27.46 -9.28
C GLY A 161 13.72 -27.37 -7.87
N GLU A 162 15.04 -27.24 -7.74
CA GLU A 162 15.73 -27.17 -6.44
C GLU A 162 16.03 -25.72 -6.06
N ALA A 163 15.80 -25.35 -4.80
CA ALA A 163 16.17 -24.04 -4.28
C ALA A 163 17.70 -23.92 -4.16
N VAL A 164 18.30 -22.97 -4.87
CA VAL A 164 19.75 -22.71 -4.83
C VAL A 164 20.11 -21.45 -4.05
N LEU A 165 19.13 -20.58 -3.82
CA LEU A 165 19.26 -19.40 -2.97
C LEU A 165 17.90 -19.03 -2.40
N GLU A 166 17.84 -18.76 -1.10
CA GLU A 166 16.69 -18.16 -0.44
C GLU A 166 17.20 -17.12 0.56
N MET A 167 16.72 -15.89 0.45
CA MET A 167 17.16 -14.78 1.29
C MET A 167 15.98 -13.92 1.69
N THR A 168 16.03 -13.39 2.91
CA THR A 168 15.13 -12.35 3.37
C THR A 168 15.92 -11.22 4.00
N ALA A 169 15.41 -9.99 3.88
CA ALA A 169 16.00 -8.80 4.47
C ALA A 169 14.91 -7.79 4.85
N GLY A 170 15.26 -6.83 5.70
CA GLY A 170 14.38 -5.75 6.14
C GLY A 170 13.21 -6.20 7.03
N TYR A 171 12.16 -5.40 7.06
CA TYR A 171 11.06 -5.54 8.02
C TYR A 171 9.68 -5.52 7.36
N ARG A 172 8.72 -6.27 7.92
CA ARG A 172 7.37 -6.38 7.38
C ARG A 172 6.39 -5.31 7.88
N ASP A 173 6.79 -4.50 8.86
CA ASP A 173 5.99 -3.44 9.43
C ASP A 173 6.62 -2.06 9.25
N LEU A 174 5.79 -1.02 9.23
CA LEU A 174 6.23 0.37 9.01
C LEU A 174 7.06 0.93 10.17
N ASP A 175 7.00 0.31 11.34
CA ASP A 175 7.90 0.64 12.45
C ASP A 175 9.22 -0.12 12.37
N TYR A 176 9.48 -0.95 11.35
CA TYR A 176 10.75 -1.65 11.21
C TYR A 176 11.16 -2.46 12.45
N LEU A 177 10.19 -3.11 13.11
CA LEU A 177 10.39 -3.86 14.36
C LEU A 177 10.28 -5.37 14.15
N VAL A 178 9.52 -5.78 13.14
CA VAL A 178 9.25 -7.19 12.87
C VAL A 178 10.01 -7.59 11.61
N PRO A 179 11.09 -8.39 11.72
CA PRO A 179 11.88 -8.80 10.57
C PRO A 179 11.04 -9.52 9.51
N TRP A 180 11.39 -9.32 8.24
CA TRP A 180 10.87 -10.13 7.16
C TRP A 180 11.41 -11.56 7.27
N SER A 181 10.51 -12.53 7.22
CA SER A 181 10.83 -13.97 7.29
C SER A 181 10.34 -14.70 6.05
N HIS A 182 10.80 -15.94 5.87
CA HIS A 182 10.32 -16.85 4.80
C HIS A 182 8.82 -17.14 4.85
N THR A 183 8.16 -16.86 5.99
CA THR A 183 6.71 -17.03 6.19
C THR A 183 5.93 -15.71 6.07
N THR A 184 6.59 -14.60 5.75
CA THR A 184 5.93 -13.32 5.58
C THR A 184 5.18 -13.27 4.25
N LEU A 185 3.87 -13.02 4.32
CA LEU A 185 3.03 -12.86 3.13
C LEU A 185 3.07 -11.42 2.63
N ALA A 186 3.27 -11.26 1.32
CA ALA A 186 3.21 -9.99 0.62
C ALA A 186 1.98 -9.91 -0.28
N TYR A 187 1.46 -8.70 -0.50
CA TYR A 187 0.35 -8.51 -1.44
C TYR A 187 0.87 -8.68 -2.89
N GLY A 188 0.52 -9.79 -3.53
CA GLY A 188 1.06 -10.18 -4.85
C GLY A 188 0.63 -9.31 -6.04
N MET A 189 -0.32 -8.39 -5.86
CA MET A 189 -0.80 -7.48 -6.91
C MET A 189 -1.08 -8.23 -8.23
N SER A 190 -0.45 -7.81 -9.34
CA SER A 190 -0.68 -8.40 -10.66
C SER A 190 0.04 -9.74 -10.88
N ILE A 191 0.93 -10.16 -9.98
CA ILE A 191 1.59 -11.49 -10.06
C ILE A 191 0.54 -12.61 -10.01
N CYS A 192 -0.59 -12.38 -9.32
CA CYS A 192 -1.71 -13.32 -9.26
C CYS A 192 -2.29 -13.68 -10.64
N LYS A 193 -2.06 -12.87 -11.70
CA LYS A 193 -2.49 -13.21 -13.07
C LYS A 193 -1.71 -14.40 -13.64
N ALA A 194 -0.42 -14.51 -13.31
CA ALA A 194 0.38 -15.66 -13.73
C ALA A 194 -0.15 -16.95 -13.10
N VAL A 195 -0.54 -16.90 -11.83
CA VAL A 195 -1.19 -18.02 -11.12
C VAL A 195 -2.51 -18.38 -11.77
N ALA A 196 -3.37 -17.38 -12.04
CA ALA A 196 -4.65 -17.59 -12.72
C ALA A 196 -4.48 -18.19 -14.14
N ALA A 197 -3.50 -17.72 -14.89
CA ALA A 197 -3.16 -18.25 -16.20
C ALA A 197 -2.66 -19.70 -16.12
N LEU A 198 -1.89 -20.06 -15.09
CA LEU A 198 -1.44 -21.43 -14.85
C LEU A 198 -2.62 -22.38 -14.58
N CYS A 199 -3.61 -21.97 -13.77
CA CYS A 199 -4.82 -22.76 -13.54
C CYS A 199 -5.57 -23.04 -14.85
N LEU A 200 -5.77 -22.02 -15.68
CA LEU A 200 -6.42 -22.19 -16.99
C LEU A 200 -5.57 -23.02 -17.97
N ALA A 201 -4.25 -22.87 -17.94
CA ALA A 201 -3.34 -23.69 -18.75
C ALA A 201 -3.44 -25.17 -18.36
N GLN A 202 -3.53 -25.49 -17.07
CA GLN A 202 -3.71 -26.87 -16.61
C GLN A 202 -5.07 -27.45 -17.03
N LEU A 203 -6.14 -26.66 -17.03
CA LEU A 203 -7.45 -27.07 -17.56
C LEU A 203 -7.42 -27.32 -19.07
N VAL A 204 -6.69 -26.50 -19.84
CA VAL A 204 -6.48 -26.69 -21.28
C VAL A 204 -5.65 -27.95 -21.55
N ASP A 205 -4.56 -28.15 -20.82
CA ASP A 205 -3.69 -29.33 -20.94
C ASP A 205 -4.45 -30.64 -20.65
N ARG A 206 -5.35 -30.62 -19.67
CA ARG A 206 -6.25 -31.74 -19.36
C ARG A 206 -7.41 -31.92 -20.37
N GLY A 207 -7.50 -31.08 -21.39
CA GLY A 207 -8.50 -31.19 -22.46
C GLY A 207 -9.88 -30.62 -22.14
N PHE A 208 -10.06 -29.90 -21.04
CA PHE A 208 -11.36 -29.29 -20.69
C PHE A 208 -11.65 -28.00 -21.46
N ALA A 209 -10.61 -27.34 -21.99
CA ALA A 209 -10.75 -26.14 -22.80
C ALA A 209 -9.68 -26.07 -23.90
N ASN A 210 -9.85 -25.14 -24.84
CA ASN A 210 -8.93 -24.90 -25.93
C ASN A 210 -8.80 -23.39 -26.18
N TYR A 211 -7.56 -22.90 -26.31
CA TYR A 211 -7.27 -21.48 -26.49
C TYR A 211 -7.93 -20.87 -27.75
N SER A 212 -8.16 -21.65 -28.79
CA SER A 212 -8.77 -21.18 -30.04
C SER A 212 -10.30 -21.18 -30.00
N GLU A 213 -10.91 -21.75 -28.95
CA GLU A 213 -12.36 -21.79 -28.84
C GLU A 213 -12.93 -20.47 -28.29
N PRO A 214 -14.12 -20.05 -28.75
CA PRO A 214 -14.81 -18.91 -28.18
C PRO A 214 -15.10 -19.11 -26.70
N VAL A 215 -14.91 -18.07 -25.90
CA VAL A 215 -15.26 -18.06 -24.46
C VAL A 215 -16.75 -18.38 -24.27
N ALA A 216 -17.59 -17.93 -25.21
CA ALA A 216 -19.03 -18.20 -25.23
C ALA A 216 -19.39 -19.71 -25.28
N LYS A 217 -18.45 -20.59 -25.68
CA LYS A 217 -18.66 -22.04 -25.63
C LYS A 217 -18.78 -22.55 -24.19
N TYR A 218 -17.96 -22.03 -23.28
CA TYR A 218 -17.95 -22.42 -21.86
C TYR A 218 -18.90 -21.54 -21.05
N TRP A 219 -19.15 -20.33 -21.52
CA TRP A 219 -19.94 -19.32 -20.85
C TRP A 219 -20.89 -18.64 -21.84
N PRO A 220 -22.06 -19.21 -22.13
CA PRO A 220 -22.97 -18.70 -23.16
C PRO A 220 -23.35 -17.23 -23.01
N GLU A 221 -23.62 -16.79 -21.77
CA GLU A 221 -23.99 -15.40 -21.49
C GLU A 221 -22.85 -14.41 -21.80
N PHE A 222 -21.58 -14.86 -21.80
CA PHE A 222 -20.47 -14.01 -22.20
C PHE A 222 -20.60 -13.52 -23.65
N GLY A 223 -21.25 -14.29 -24.54
CA GLY A 223 -21.41 -13.93 -25.95
C GLY A 223 -22.22 -12.65 -26.20
N GLN A 224 -22.87 -12.10 -25.18
CA GLN A 224 -23.59 -10.82 -25.28
C GLN A 224 -22.67 -9.65 -25.69
N ALA A 225 -23.27 -8.58 -26.22
CA ALA A 225 -22.59 -7.32 -26.53
C ALA A 225 -21.39 -7.44 -27.51
N GLY A 226 -21.48 -8.33 -28.50
CA GLY A 226 -20.48 -8.48 -29.57
C GLY A 226 -19.25 -9.27 -29.16
N LYS A 227 -19.39 -10.17 -28.17
CA LYS A 227 -18.28 -10.96 -27.60
C LYS A 227 -18.32 -12.43 -28.01
N GLU A 228 -19.26 -12.83 -28.84
CA GLU A 228 -19.51 -14.21 -29.27
C GLU A 228 -18.31 -14.88 -29.94
N SER A 229 -17.44 -14.11 -30.60
CA SER A 229 -16.27 -14.61 -31.31
C SER A 229 -14.96 -14.48 -30.53
N ILE A 230 -14.99 -13.88 -29.33
CA ILE A 230 -13.77 -13.70 -28.52
C ILE A 230 -13.30 -15.06 -28.03
N THR A 231 -12.10 -15.44 -28.47
CA THR A 231 -11.46 -16.69 -28.06
C THR A 231 -10.87 -16.61 -26.66
N LEU A 232 -10.69 -17.78 -26.03
CA LEU A 232 -10.00 -17.88 -24.74
C LEU A 232 -8.59 -17.26 -24.82
N ARG A 233 -7.86 -17.46 -25.94
CA ARG A 233 -6.57 -16.82 -26.21
C ARG A 233 -6.66 -15.31 -26.15
N GLN A 234 -7.59 -14.71 -26.90
CA GLN A 234 -7.72 -13.25 -26.97
C GLN A 234 -8.05 -12.64 -25.62
N LEU A 235 -8.92 -13.27 -24.84
CA LEU A 235 -9.24 -12.82 -23.48
C LEU A 235 -8.00 -12.85 -22.58
N LEU A 236 -7.28 -13.97 -22.53
CA LEU A 236 -6.11 -14.13 -21.67
C LEU A 236 -4.88 -13.34 -22.12
N SER A 237 -4.81 -13.00 -23.41
CA SER A 237 -3.75 -12.14 -23.95
C SER A 237 -4.12 -10.66 -24.02
N HIS A 238 -5.13 -10.22 -23.26
CA HIS A 238 -5.50 -8.81 -23.16
C HIS A 238 -6.06 -8.17 -24.46
N GLN A 239 -6.66 -8.95 -25.34
CA GLN A 239 -7.16 -8.50 -26.66
C GLN A 239 -8.70 -8.40 -26.74
N ALA A 240 -9.40 -8.64 -25.63
CA ALA A 240 -10.88 -8.63 -25.59
C ALA A 240 -11.50 -7.23 -25.43
N GLY A 241 -10.69 -6.20 -25.18
CA GLY A 241 -11.17 -4.83 -24.94
C GLY A 241 -11.95 -4.64 -23.62
N LEU A 242 -11.87 -5.58 -22.68
CA LEU A 242 -12.62 -5.58 -21.41
C LEU A 242 -11.77 -5.03 -20.26
N VAL A 243 -11.13 -3.89 -20.48
CA VAL A 243 -10.13 -3.30 -19.57
C VAL A 243 -10.72 -2.72 -18.28
N GLY A 244 -12.04 -2.48 -18.26
CA GLY A 244 -12.76 -1.90 -17.14
C GLY A 244 -14.21 -2.40 -17.09
N LEU A 245 -14.94 -1.95 -16.06
CA LEU A 245 -16.35 -2.25 -15.85
C LEU A 245 -17.16 -0.96 -15.75
N ASP A 246 -18.32 -0.93 -16.39
CA ASP A 246 -19.25 0.20 -16.31
C ASP A 246 -19.88 0.30 -14.90
N ARG A 247 -20.04 -0.85 -14.24
CA ARG A 247 -20.50 -0.95 -12.86
C ARG A 247 -19.33 -1.24 -11.93
N ARG A 248 -19.17 -0.38 -10.91
CA ARG A 248 -18.24 -0.64 -9.82
C ARG A 248 -18.69 -1.85 -8.99
N LEU A 249 -17.81 -2.82 -8.82
CA LEU A 249 -17.99 -3.95 -7.92
C LEU A 249 -17.46 -3.60 -6.52
N THR A 250 -18.17 -4.05 -5.50
CA THR A 250 -17.70 -4.03 -4.11
C THR A 250 -16.86 -5.29 -3.80
N PHE A 251 -16.02 -5.21 -2.75
CA PHE A 251 -15.24 -6.38 -2.32
C PHE A 251 -16.14 -7.55 -1.86
N SER A 252 -17.26 -7.28 -1.19
CA SER A 252 -18.21 -8.34 -0.77
C SER A 252 -18.84 -9.03 -1.99
N GLU A 253 -19.26 -8.30 -3.03
CA GLU A 253 -19.77 -8.94 -4.25
C GLU A 253 -18.73 -9.85 -4.91
N ILE A 254 -17.47 -9.39 -4.99
CA ILE A 254 -16.37 -10.18 -5.57
C ILE A 254 -16.12 -11.45 -4.73
N ALA A 255 -16.14 -11.33 -3.41
CA ALA A 255 -15.82 -12.44 -2.51
C ALA A 255 -16.96 -13.46 -2.34
N GLU A 256 -18.21 -13.00 -2.37
CA GLU A 256 -19.36 -13.77 -1.87
C GLU A 256 -20.43 -14.03 -2.94
N ASN A 257 -20.41 -13.32 -4.07
CA ASN A 257 -21.49 -13.39 -5.06
C ASN A 257 -20.99 -13.57 -6.50
N ALA A 258 -20.38 -14.74 -6.74
CA ALA A 258 -19.91 -15.14 -8.07
C ALA A 258 -20.97 -15.02 -9.18
N PRO A 259 -22.26 -15.38 -8.97
CA PRO A 259 -23.30 -15.19 -10.00
C PRO A 259 -23.49 -13.73 -10.42
N VAL A 260 -23.51 -12.78 -9.47
CA VAL A 260 -23.64 -11.34 -9.79
C VAL A 260 -22.42 -10.83 -10.54
N VAL A 261 -21.21 -11.24 -10.12
CA VAL A 261 -19.97 -10.90 -10.84
C VAL A 261 -20.04 -11.41 -12.28
N ALA A 262 -20.48 -12.66 -12.48
CA ALA A 262 -20.66 -13.23 -13.81
C ALA A 262 -21.62 -12.39 -14.66
N GLU A 263 -22.80 -12.08 -14.14
CA GLU A 263 -23.81 -11.32 -14.87
C GLU A 263 -23.27 -9.96 -15.37
N ILE A 264 -22.54 -9.25 -14.52
CA ILE A 264 -21.95 -7.94 -14.84
C ILE A 264 -20.88 -8.09 -15.93
N LEU A 265 -19.98 -9.05 -15.76
CA LEU A 265 -18.90 -9.33 -16.71
C LEU A 265 -19.42 -9.77 -18.08
N ALA A 266 -20.49 -10.57 -18.10
CA ALA A 266 -21.15 -11.04 -19.31
C ALA A 266 -21.84 -9.89 -20.07
N LYS A 267 -22.42 -8.92 -19.36
CA LYS A 267 -23.05 -7.73 -19.96
C LYS A 267 -22.07 -6.67 -20.42
N GLN A 268 -20.84 -6.65 -19.87
CA GLN A 268 -19.84 -5.64 -20.21
C GLN A 268 -19.55 -5.62 -21.72
N LYS A 269 -19.67 -4.44 -22.31
CA LYS A 269 -19.29 -4.19 -23.71
C LYS A 269 -17.78 -3.96 -23.79
N PRO A 270 -17.08 -4.50 -24.81
CA PRO A 270 -15.70 -4.13 -25.08
C PRO A 270 -15.56 -2.61 -25.25
N ALA A 271 -14.68 -1.99 -24.47
CA ALA A 271 -14.38 -0.57 -24.53
C ALA A 271 -13.40 -0.23 -25.68
N LEU A 272 -12.69 -1.25 -26.18
CA LEU A 272 -11.71 -1.13 -27.25
C LEU A 272 -12.04 -2.13 -28.38
N PRO A 273 -11.61 -1.84 -29.62
CA PRO A 273 -11.75 -2.79 -30.73
C PRO A 273 -11.08 -4.13 -30.41
N LEU A 274 -11.74 -5.23 -30.79
CA LEU A 274 -11.21 -6.58 -30.62
C LEU A 274 -9.85 -6.73 -31.32
N GLY A 275 -8.91 -7.41 -30.68
CA GLY A 275 -7.53 -7.55 -31.16
C GLY A 275 -6.59 -6.43 -30.67
N THR A 276 -7.12 -5.33 -30.15
CA THR A 276 -6.29 -4.30 -29.49
C THR A 276 -5.74 -4.86 -28.18
N VAL A 277 -4.43 -4.96 -28.06
CA VAL A 277 -3.77 -5.38 -26.82
C VAL A 277 -3.85 -4.24 -25.80
N ALA A 278 -4.61 -4.43 -24.73
CA ALA A 278 -4.76 -3.46 -23.66
C ALA A 278 -4.90 -4.14 -22.30
N TYR A 279 -4.07 -3.76 -21.33
CA TYR A 279 -3.93 -4.47 -20.06
C TYR A 279 -5.24 -4.50 -19.24
N HIS A 280 -5.71 -5.70 -18.94
CA HIS A 280 -6.91 -5.93 -18.10
C HIS A 280 -6.48 -5.97 -16.63
N GLY A 281 -6.25 -4.80 -16.05
CA GLY A 281 -5.63 -4.65 -14.73
C GLY A 281 -6.37 -5.37 -13.61
N LEU A 282 -7.68 -5.12 -13.48
CA LEU A 282 -8.53 -5.75 -12.47
C LEU A 282 -9.40 -6.87 -13.05
N THR A 283 -9.93 -6.65 -14.25
CA THR A 283 -10.93 -7.54 -14.87
C THR A 283 -10.38 -8.91 -15.24
N PHE A 284 -9.08 -9.05 -15.52
CA PHE A 284 -8.48 -10.35 -15.88
C PHE A 284 -8.78 -11.43 -14.86
N GLY A 285 -8.57 -11.15 -13.56
CA GLY A 285 -8.77 -12.13 -12.50
C GLY A 285 -10.24 -12.52 -12.36
N LEU A 286 -11.15 -11.56 -12.55
CA LEU A 286 -12.59 -11.78 -12.48
C LEU A 286 -13.08 -12.68 -13.63
N TYR A 287 -12.64 -12.41 -14.86
CA TYR A 287 -12.95 -13.27 -16.00
C TYR A 287 -12.33 -14.66 -15.87
N ALA A 288 -11.08 -14.74 -15.38
CA ALA A 288 -10.40 -16.01 -15.17
C ALA A 288 -11.11 -16.89 -14.14
N ASP A 289 -11.53 -16.33 -13.00
CA ASP A 289 -12.32 -17.05 -11.99
C ASP A 289 -13.64 -17.59 -12.56
N GLN A 290 -14.39 -16.75 -13.27
CA GLN A 290 -15.67 -17.16 -13.87
C GLN A 290 -15.51 -18.24 -14.95
N LEU A 291 -14.39 -18.25 -15.65
CA LEU A 291 -14.06 -19.30 -16.61
C LEU A 291 -13.67 -20.60 -15.92
N ILE A 292 -12.81 -20.55 -14.91
CA ILE A 292 -12.39 -21.74 -14.15
C ILE A 292 -13.61 -22.45 -13.56
N ARG A 293 -14.54 -21.70 -12.94
CA ARG A 293 -15.79 -22.26 -12.39
C ARG A 293 -16.67 -22.99 -13.41
N ARG A 294 -16.56 -22.66 -14.69
CA ARG A 294 -17.37 -23.25 -15.78
C ARG A 294 -16.63 -24.37 -16.51
N ILE A 295 -15.30 -24.28 -16.60
CA ILE A 295 -14.45 -25.24 -17.30
C ILE A 295 -14.05 -26.39 -16.38
N ASP A 296 -13.79 -26.12 -15.09
CA ASP A 296 -13.44 -27.15 -14.11
C ASP A 296 -14.66 -28.07 -13.85
N PRO A 297 -14.53 -29.40 -14.02
CA PRO A 297 -15.64 -30.33 -13.80
C PRO A 297 -16.22 -30.31 -12.38
N LYS A 298 -15.44 -29.87 -11.39
CA LYS A 298 -15.89 -29.73 -10.00
C LYS A 298 -16.53 -28.36 -9.71
N GLY A 299 -16.51 -27.43 -10.67
CA GLY A 299 -17.09 -26.08 -10.54
C GLY A 299 -16.42 -25.19 -9.49
N ARG A 300 -15.15 -25.46 -9.15
CA ARG A 300 -14.42 -24.75 -8.10
C ARG A 300 -14.10 -23.32 -8.49
N SER A 301 -13.94 -22.45 -7.50
CA SER A 301 -13.37 -21.12 -7.69
C SER A 301 -11.88 -21.19 -8.04
N ILE A 302 -11.30 -20.09 -8.52
CA ILE A 302 -9.88 -20.01 -8.86
C ILE A 302 -8.95 -20.31 -7.67
N ASP A 303 -9.31 -19.84 -6.48
CA ASP A 303 -8.55 -20.06 -5.25
C ASP A 303 -8.64 -21.51 -4.78
N GLN A 304 -9.82 -22.12 -4.85
CA GLN A 304 -10.02 -23.54 -4.54
C GLN A 304 -9.26 -24.43 -5.53
N TYR A 305 -9.36 -24.16 -6.83
CA TYR A 305 -8.65 -24.90 -7.86
C TYR A 305 -7.13 -24.80 -7.66
N PHE A 306 -6.61 -23.58 -7.52
CA PHE A 306 -5.18 -23.36 -7.29
C PHE A 306 -4.69 -24.08 -6.03
N HIS A 307 -5.45 -23.98 -4.93
CA HIS A 307 -5.09 -24.61 -3.67
C HIS A 307 -5.02 -26.14 -3.79
N GLU A 308 -6.00 -26.75 -4.46
CA GLU A 308 -6.09 -28.21 -4.57
C GLU A 308 -5.17 -28.82 -5.63
N GLU A 309 -4.94 -28.14 -6.75
CA GLU A 309 -4.27 -28.72 -7.93
C GLU A 309 -2.81 -28.26 -8.10
N ILE A 310 -2.41 -27.16 -7.46
CA ILE A 310 -1.08 -26.54 -7.67
C ILE A 310 -0.35 -26.26 -6.36
N ALA A 311 -1.02 -25.66 -5.36
CA ALA A 311 -0.35 -25.17 -4.16
C ALA A 311 -0.07 -26.27 -3.12
N LYS A 312 -0.86 -27.34 -3.10
CA LYS A 312 -0.57 -28.50 -2.24
C LYS A 312 0.66 -29.23 -2.80
N PRO A 313 1.60 -29.64 -1.94
CA PRO A 313 2.70 -30.50 -2.36
C PRO A 313 2.14 -31.76 -3.02
N ALA A 314 2.72 -32.15 -4.16
CA ALA A 314 2.51 -33.46 -4.75
C ALA A 314 3.09 -34.57 -3.84
#